data_AF-A0A1Y2T513-F1
#
_entry.id   AF-A0A1Y2T513-F1
#
_cell.length_a   1.000
_cell.length_b   1.000
_cell.length_c   1.000
_cell.angle_alpha   90.00
_cell.angle_beta   90.00
_cell.angle_gamma   90.00
#
_symmetry.space_group_name_H-M   'P 1'
#
loop_
_entity.id
_entity.type
_entity.pdbx_description
1 polymer ?
#
loop_
_entity_poly.entity_id
_entity_poly.type
_entity_poly.pdbx_seq_one_letter_code
_entity_poly.pdbx_strand_id
1 'polypeptide(L)'
;MIGIVLISHGPLASGLLQAAEMIAGEQSQVAVLELQPAQEMDQFREAMEQAVARVDSGDGVLIVADLFGGSPANTSAYLLRPGVEVVCGATCRCCWRS
;
A
#
# COMPACT_ATOMS: atom_id res chain seq x y z
N MET A 1 -4.18 9.86 13.98
CA MET A 1 -2.92 9.58 13.26
C MET A 1 -3.30 9.15 11.85
N ILE A 2 -2.54 9.54 10.81
CA ILE A 2 -2.84 9.10 9.44
C ILE A 2 -2.59 7.59 9.35
N GLY A 3 -3.57 6.83 8.85
CA GLY A 3 -3.42 5.39 8.63
C GLY A 3 -2.56 5.10 7.42
N ILE A 4 -1.76 4.03 7.44
CA ILE A 4 -0.89 3.68 6.31
C ILE A 4 -1.28 2.32 5.76
N VAL A 5 -1.42 2.21 4.44
CA VAL A 5 -1.57 0.93 3.74
C VAL A 5 -0.41 0.75 2.78
N LEU A 6 0.49 -0.19 3.09
CA LEU A 6 1.60 -0.55 2.21
C LEU A 6 1.12 -1.62 1.23
N ILE A 7 1.28 -1.37 -0.07
CA ILE A 7 0.90 -2.31 -1.13
C ILE A 7 2.08 -2.58 -2.07
N SER A 8 2.27 -3.85 -2.43
CA SER A 8 3.31 -4.24 -3.39
C SER A 8 3.00 -5.52 -4.14
N HIS A 9 3.76 -5.79 -5.19
CA HIS A 9 3.94 -7.14 -5.71
C HIS A 9 4.87 -7.93 -4.79
N GLY A 10 4.48 -9.15 -4.44
CA GLY A 10 5.28 -10.00 -3.57
C GLY A 10 5.62 -9.35 -2.21
N PRO A 11 6.68 -9.80 -1.53
CA PRO A 11 6.91 -9.53 -0.11
C PRO A 11 7.51 -8.15 0.23
N LEU A 12 7.52 -7.22 -0.73
CA LEU A 12 8.19 -5.93 -0.55
C LEU A 12 7.53 -5.07 0.54
N ALA A 13 6.21 -5.01 0.59
CA ALA A 13 5.47 -4.21 1.55
C ALA A 13 5.71 -4.70 3.00
N SER A 14 5.74 -6.02 3.23
CA SER A 14 6.14 -6.57 4.53
C SER A 14 7.60 -6.24 4.87
N GLY A 15 8.50 -6.32 3.89
CA GLY A 15 9.91 -5.96 4.09
C GLY A 15 10.10 -4.49 4.47
N LEU A 16 9.33 -3.58 3.86
CA LEU A 16 9.35 -2.15 4.20
C LEU A 16 8.83 -1.90 5.63
N LEU A 17 7.75 -2.57 6.03
CA LEU A 17 7.25 -2.47 7.41
C LEU A 17 8.30 -2.96 8.41
N GLN A 18 8.89 -4.13 8.18
CA GLN A 18 9.95 -4.67 9.05
C GLN A 18 11.14 -3.72 9.17
N ALA A 19 11.60 -3.14 8.05
CA ALA A 19 12.68 -2.17 8.06
C ALA A 19 12.32 -0.90 8.84
N ALA A 20 11.09 -0.39 8.68
CA ALA A 20 10.60 0.74 9.46
C ALA A 20 10.54 0.43 10.96
N GLU A 21 10.07 -0.76 11.33
CA GLU A 21 9.98 -1.20 12.72
C GLU A 21 11.35 -1.40 13.37
N MET A 22 12.34 -1.88 12.61
CA MET A 22 13.71 -1.97 13.08
C MET A 22 14.32 -0.60 13.43
N ILE A 23 13.92 0.46 12.72
CA ILE A 23 14.47 1.81 12.90
C ILE A 23 13.69 2.60 13.94
N ALA A 24 12.36 2.55 13.88
CA ALA A 24 11.47 3.44 14.61
C ALA A 24 10.61 2.71 15.69
N GLY A 25 10.76 1.39 15.83
CA GLY A 25 9.92 0.57 16.71
C GLY A 25 8.59 0.20 16.06
N GLU A 26 7.77 -0.55 16.79
CA GLU A 26 6.47 -1.06 16.32
C GLU A 26 5.59 0.05 15.72
N GLN A 27 5.07 -0.19 14.51
CA GLN A 27 4.24 0.79 13.81
C GLN A 27 2.76 0.44 13.99
N SER A 28 2.06 1.25 14.78
CA SER A 28 0.60 1.14 14.90
C SER A 28 -0.12 1.76 13.69
N GLN A 29 -1.31 1.25 13.38
CA GLN A 29 -2.17 1.77 12.30
C GLN A 29 -1.59 1.63 10.88
N VAL A 30 -0.78 0.58 10.67
CA VAL A 30 -0.27 0.17 9.36
C VAL A 30 -0.91 -1.15 8.93
N ALA A 31 -1.34 -1.23 7.68
CA ALA A 31 -1.76 -2.46 7.02
C ALA A 31 -0.82 -2.77 5.85
N VAL A 32 -0.64 -4.05 5.57
CA VAL A 32 0.22 -4.56 4.50
C VAL A 32 -0.62 -5.46 3.59
N LEU A 33 -0.54 -5.23 2.28
CA LEU A 33 -1.17 -6.07 1.27
C LEU A 33 -0.19 -6.37 0.15
N GLU A 34 -0.15 -7.64 -0.23
CA GLU A 34 0.82 -8.14 -1.20
C GLU A 34 0.10 -8.87 -2.31
N LEU A 35 0.22 -8.36 -3.52
CA LEU A 35 -0.38 -8.97 -4.68
C LEU A 35 0.40 -10.22 -5.08
N GLN A 36 -0.28 -11.37 -5.04
CA GLN A 36 0.29 -12.65 -5.44
C GLN A 36 0.13 -12.90 -6.96
N PRO A 37 1.03 -13.65 -7.62
CA PRO A 37 1.04 -13.83 -9.08
C PRO A 37 -0.25 -14.37 -9.72
N ALA A 38 -1.07 -15.10 -8.96
CA ALA A 38 -2.33 -15.70 -9.43
C ALA A 38 -3.55 -15.17 -8.65
N GLN A 39 -3.40 -14.04 -7.96
CA GLN A 39 -4.50 -13.44 -7.21
C GLN A 39 -5.41 -12.65 -8.14
N GLU A 40 -6.71 -12.86 -8.01
CA GLU A 40 -7.72 -12.08 -8.72
C GLU A 40 -7.75 -10.63 -8.24
N MET A 41 -7.84 -9.69 -9.19
CA MET A 41 -7.80 -8.25 -8.88
C MET A 41 -8.97 -7.80 -8.01
N ASP A 42 -10.15 -8.40 -8.18
CA ASP A 42 -11.33 -8.06 -7.38
C ASP A 42 -11.13 -8.44 -5.90
N GLN A 43 -10.52 -9.60 -5.64
CA GLN A 43 -10.18 -10.02 -4.28
C GLN A 43 -9.13 -9.10 -3.65
N PHE A 44 -8.13 -8.69 -4.45
CA PHE A 44 -7.12 -7.75 -3.99
C PHE A 44 -7.72 -6.37 -3.67
N ARG A 45 -8.66 -5.90 -4.49
CA ARG A 45 -9.41 -4.67 -4.26
C ARG A 45 -10.22 -4.73 -2.96
N GLU A 46 -10.99 -5.81 -2.76
CA GLU A 46 -11.79 -5.99 -1.53
C GLU A 46 -10.89 -6.00 -0.28
N ALA A 47 -9.75 -6.70 -0.34
CA ALA A 47 -8.77 -6.70 0.75
C ALA A 47 -8.22 -5.28 1.01
N MET A 48 -8.01 -4.49 -0.04
CA MET A 48 -7.57 -3.10 0.06
C MET A 48 -8.62 -2.20 0.70
N GLU A 49 -9.89 -2.34 0.31
CA GLU A 49 -11.01 -1.61 0.92
C GLU A 49 -11.11 -1.90 2.43
N GLN A 50 -10.98 -3.17 2.81
CA GLN A 50 -10.96 -3.60 4.21
C GLN A 50 -9.75 -3.05 4.97
N ALA A 51 -8.56 -3.09 4.36
CA ALA A 51 -7.35 -2.56 4.98
C ALA A 51 -7.44 -1.05 5.22
N VAL A 52 -7.93 -0.29 4.22
CA VAL A 52 -8.18 1.15 4.35
C VAL A 52 -9.16 1.42 5.48
N ALA A 53 -10.29 0.70 5.52
CA ALA A 53 -11.28 0.87 6.60
C ALA A 53 -10.72 0.53 7.99
N ARG A 54 -9.78 -0.42 8.08
CA ARG A 54 -9.14 -0.82 9.34
C ARG A 54 -8.18 0.23 9.89
N VAL A 55 -7.46 0.93 9.00
CA VAL A 55 -6.47 1.94 9.39
C VAL A 55 -7.03 3.36 9.41
N ASP A 56 -8.24 3.56 8.90
CA ASP A 56 -8.91 4.86 8.94
C ASP A 56 -9.44 5.16 10.36
N SER A 57 -8.84 6.15 11.01
CA SER A 57 -9.27 6.67 12.32
C SER A 57 -9.96 8.05 12.22
N GLY A 58 -10.25 8.53 11.00
CA GLY A 58 -10.83 9.85 10.74
C GLY A 58 -9.83 10.94 10.41
N ASP A 59 -8.52 10.69 10.60
CA ASP A 59 -7.44 11.63 10.23
C ASP A 59 -6.89 11.39 8.81
N GLY A 60 -7.51 10.48 8.05
CA GLY A 60 -7.14 10.11 6.68
C GLY A 60 -6.23 8.88 6.58
N VAL A 61 -6.02 8.44 5.33
CA VAL A 61 -5.27 7.23 4.98
C VAL A 61 -4.31 7.50 3.83
N LEU A 62 -3.07 7.06 3.97
CA LEU A 62 -2.05 7.08 2.94
C LEU A 62 -1.79 5.66 2.43
N ILE A 63 -2.03 5.44 1.15
CA ILE A 63 -1.69 4.20 0.45
C ILE A 63 -0.32 4.39 -0.21
N VAL A 64 0.63 3.51 0.10
CA VAL A 64 1.99 3.53 -0.45
C VAL A 64 2.19 2.33 -1.35
N ALA A 65 2.33 2.57 -2.65
CA ALA A 65 2.53 1.53 -3.66
C ALA A 65 3.99 1.41 -4.10
N ASP A 66 4.40 0.18 -4.41
CA ASP A 66 5.73 -0.14 -4.91
C ASP A 66 6.08 0.53 -6.25
N LEU A 67 5.27 0.32 -7.27
CA LEU A 67 5.52 0.69 -8.66
C LEU A 67 4.36 1.51 -9.22
N PHE A 68 4.68 2.68 -9.75
CA PHE A 68 3.72 3.47 -10.52
C PHE A 68 3.28 2.71 -11.78
N GLY A 69 1.97 2.65 -12.03
CA GLY A 69 1.39 1.94 -13.17
C GLY A 69 1.31 0.41 -13.01
N GLY A 70 1.79 -0.14 -11.89
CA GLY A 70 1.60 -1.55 -11.54
C GLY A 70 0.18 -1.88 -11.10
N SER A 71 -0.20 -3.16 -11.10
CA SER A 71 -1.54 -3.60 -10.69
C SER A 71 -1.96 -3.10 -9.30
N PRO A 72 -1.10 -3.10 -8.26
CA PRO A 72 -1.45 -2.55 -6.96
C PRO A 72 -1.78 -1.05 -7.01
N ALA A 73 -0.96 -0.24 -7.71
CA ALA A 73 -1.16 1.21 -7.85
C ALA A 73 -2.41 1.55 -8.67
N ASN A 74 -2.69 0.78 -9.72
CA ASN A 74 -3.89 1.01 -10.54
C ASN A 74 -5.16 0.66 -9.76
N THR A 75 -5.13 -0.41 -8.96
CA THR A 75 -6.26 -0.82 -8.13
C THR A 75 -6.53 0.18 -7.00
N SER A 76 -5.48 0.77 -6.40
CA SER A 76 -5.66 1.77 -5.35
C SER A 76 -6.27 3.09 -5.84
N ALA A 77 -6.11 3.42 -7.12
CA ALA A 77 -6.71 4.62 -7.72
C ALA A 77 -8.25 4.63 -7.61
N TYR A 78 -8.90 3.45 -7.58
CA TYR A 78 -10.36 3.34 -7.39
C TYR A 78 -10.82 3.72 -5.97
N LEU A 79 -9.90 3.77 -5.00
CA LEU A 79 -10.20 4.11 -3.60
C LEU A 79 -9.96 5.58 -3.26
N LEU A 80 -9.50 6.37 -4.24
CA LEU A 80 -9.27 7.80 -4.07
C LEU A 80 -10.58 8.51 -3.74
N ARG A 81 -10.59 9.15 -2.58
CA ARG A 81 -11.68 9.98 -2.05
C ARG A 81 -11.08 11.02 -1.10
N PRO A 82 -11.82 12.08 -0.70
CA PRO A 82 -11.32 13.02 0.30
C PRO A 82 -10.82 12.30 1.54
N GLY A 83 -9.57 12.56 1.93
CA GLY A 83 -8.90 11.90 3.05
C GLY A 83 -8.17 10.59 2.72
N VAL A 84 -8.20 10.10 1.47
CA VAL A 84 -7.40 8.95 1.02
C VAL A 84 -6.46 9.38 -0.11
N GLU A 85 -5.15 9.27 0.14
CA GLU A 85 -4.12 9.62 -0.83
C GLU A 85 -3.32 8.38 -1.24
N VAL A 86 -2.83 8.36 -2.48
CA VAL A 86 -1.99 7.29 -3.02
C VAL A 86 -0.66 7.87 -3.44
N VAL A 87 0.43 7.34 -2.89
CA VAL A 87 1.80 7.66 -3.30
C VAL A 87 2.43 6.40 -3.89
N CYS A 88 3.02 6.54 -5.07
CA CYS A 88 3.74 5.47 -5.74
C CYS A 88 5.24 5.71 -5.67
N GLY A 89 6.02 4.62 -5.72
CA GLY A 89 7.48 4.68 -5.84
C GLY A 89 8.21 4.36 -4.55
N ALA A 90 7.66 3.41 -3.76
CA ALA A 90 8.39 2.87 -2.61
C ALA A 90 9.73 2.21 -3.00
N THR A 91 9.97 1.90 -4.29
CA THR A 91 11.28 1.46 -4.81
C THR A 91 11.57 1.74 -6.31
N CYS A 92 12.85 2.02 -6.56
CA CYS A 92 13.69 1.96 -7.78
C CYS A 92 13.50 2.91 -8.99
N ARG A 93 14.48 3.84 -9.13
CA ARG A 93 14.77 4.68 -10.32
C ARG A 93 15.13 3.88 -11.59
N CYS A 94 15.54 2.61 -11.49
CA CYS A 94 15.98 1.82 -12.64
C CYS A 94 14.84 1.30 -13.52
N CYS A 95 13.60 1.23 -13.03
CA CYS A 95 12.45 0.76 -13.82
C CYS A 95 11.81 1.84 -14.73
N TRP A 96 12.29 3.09 -14.67
CA TRP A 96 11.70 4.26 -15.36
C TRP A 96 12.43 4.68 -16.65
N ARG A 97 13.30 3.82 -17.19
CA ARG A 97 13.85 3.98 -18.54
C ARG A 97 13.71 2.68 -19.32
N SER A 98 12.63 2.59 -20.08
CA SER A 98 12.50 1.78 -21.29
C SER A 98 11.52 2.50 -22.20
#